data_AF-A0A3B8REI8-F1
#
_entry.id   AF-A0A3B8REI8-F1
#
_cell.length_a   1.000
_cell.length_b   1.000
_cell.length_c   1.000
_cell.angle_alpha   90.00
_cell.angle_beta   90.00
_cell.angle_gamma   90.00
#
_symmetry.space_group_name_H-M   'P 1'
#
loop_
_entity.id
_entity.type
_entity.pdbx_description
1 polymer ?
#
loop_
_entity_poly.entity_id
_entity_poly.type
_entity_poly.pdbx_seq_one_letter_code
_entity_poly.pdbx_strand_id
1 'polypeptide(L)'
;MEIEAIKVGPTDPSWGPQDAWLLTAADELRADAFVTDRTWQALASHYSQQQLMDLVFTVGQYQLVSMALNTFGVQLDPDLPVMK
;
A
#
# COMPACT_ATOMS: atom_id res chain seq x y z
N MET A 1 -12.96 -5.81 10.67
CA MET A 1 -11.97 -4.85 11.20
C MET A 1 -11.04 -4.52 10.04
N GLU A 2 -10.65 -3.25 9.87
CA GLU A 2 -9.86 -2.77 8.72
C GLU A 2 -8.60 -3.62 8.43
N ILE A 3 -7.92 -4.11 9.48
CA ILE A 3 -6.75 -5.00 9.33
C ILE A 3 -7.08 -6.28 8.54
N GLU A 4 -8.25 -6.89 8.75
CA GLU A 4 -8.65 -8.07 7.98
C GLU A 4 -9.10 -7.70 6.56
N ALA A 5 -9.67 -6.50 6.38
CA ALA A 5 -10.09 -6.01 5.07
C ALA A 5 -8.92 -5.76 4.11
N ILE A 6 -7.71 -5.50 4.63
CA ILE A 6 -6.49 -5.39 3.82
C ILE A 6 -6.22 -6.66 3.00
N LYS A 7 -6.59 -7.85 3.50
CA LYS A 7 -6.42 -9.11 2.76
C LYS A 7 -7.31 -9.21 1.51
N VAL A 8 -8.45 -8.49 1.51
CA VAL A 8 -9.36 -8.40 0.37
C VAL A 8 -8.93 -7.27 -0.58
N GLY A 9 -8.41 -6.18 -0.03
CA GLY A 9 -7.89 -5.05 -0.79
C GLY A 9 -8.92 -3.93 -1.00
N PRO A 10 -8.75 -3.08 -2.05
CA PRO A 10 -9.51 -1.84 -2.22
C PRO A 10 -11.01 -2.05 -2.47
N THR A 11 -11.44 -3.27 -2.81
CA THR A 11 -12.85 -3.58 -3.11
C THR A 11 -13.66 -3.96 -1.86
N ASP A 12 -13.04 -4.06 -0.69
CA ASP A 12 -13.77 -4.35 0.53
C ASP A 12 -14.70 -3.17 0.90
N PRO A 13 -15.99 -3.42 1.18
CA PRO A 13 -16.96 -2.36 1.45
C PRO A 13 -16.75 -1.65 2.80
N SER A 14 -15.85 -2.13 3.65
CA SER A 14 -15.51 -1.47 4.91
C SER A 14 -14.68 -0.19 4.72
N TRP A 15 -14.06 0.01 3.55
CA TRP A 15 -13.27 1.18 3.26
C TRP A 15 -14.11 2.41 2.89
N GLY A 16 -13.68 3.56 3.39
CA GLY A 16 -14.09 4.83 2.81
C GLY A 16 -13.57 4.99 1.38
N PRO A 17 -14.20 5.85 0.56
CA PRO A 17 -13.78 6.04 -0.83
C PRO A 17 -12.33 6.53 -0.96
N GLN A 18 -11.83 7.31 0.01
CA GLN A 18 -10.44 7.80 0.02
C GLN A 18 -9.45 6.66 0.31
N ASP A 19 -9.73 5.83 1.32
CA ASP A 19 -8.87 4.70 1.68
C ASP A 19 -8.79 3.65 0.57
N ALA A 20 -9.91 3.39 -0.11
CA ALA A 20 -9.94 2.51 -1.28
C ALA A 20 -9.01 3.01 -2.40
N TRP A 21 -8.92 4.33 -2.63
CA TRP A 21 -7.98 4.90 -3.59
C TRP A 21 -6.52 4.83 -3.13
N LEU A 22 -6.25 4.99 -1.84
CA LEU A 22 -4.89 4.79 -1.29
C LEU A 22 -4.43 3.33 -1.47
N LEU A 23 -5.31 2.36 -1.20
CA LEU A 23 -5.02 0.94 -1.42
C LEU A 23 -4.82 0.64 -2.90
N THR A 24 -5.64 1.22 -3.78
CA THR A 24 -5.48 1.09 -5.23
C THR A 24 -4.12 1.61 -5.70
N ALA A 25 -3.70 2.80 -5.23
CA ALA A 25 -2.39 3.35 -5.56
C ALA A 25 -1.23 2.48 -5.04
N ALA A 26 -1.36 1.92 -3.83
CA ALA A 26 -0.36 0.99 -3.29
C ALA A 26 -0.24 -0.29 -4.15
N ASP A 27 -1.35 -0.81 -4.64
CA ASP A 27 -1.37 -1.97 -5.55
C ASP A 27 -0.73 -1.64 -6.91
N GLU A 28 -1.08 -0.50 -7.52
CA GLU A 28 -0.49 -0.05 -8.79
C GLU A 28 1.04 0.18 -8.64
N LEU A 29 1.47 0.85 -7.58
CA LEU A 29 2.90 1.09 -7.31
C LEU A 29 3.66 -0.22 -7.10
N ARG A 30 3.10 -1.17 -6.33
CA ARG A 30 3.73 -2.46 -6.08
C ARG A 30 3.84 -3.28 -7.37
N ALA A 31 2.82 -3.27 -8.22
CA ALA A 31 2.75 -4.08 -9.43
C ALA A 31 3.54 -3.48 -10.59
N ASP A 32 3.38 -2.19 -10.84
CA ASP A 32 3.80 -1.53 -12.07
C ASP A 32 4.82 -0.40 -11.85
N ALA A 33 5.17 -0.10 -10.58
CA ALA A 33 5.99 1.05 -10.20
C ALA A 33 5.46 2.38 -10.78
N PHE A 34 4.13 2.47 -10.96
CA PHE A 34 3.46 3.59 -11.59
C PHE A 34 2.06 3.75 -10.99
N VAL A 35 1.59 4.99 -10.85
CA VAL A 35 0.20 5.29 -10.47
C VAL A 35 -0.53 5.78 -11.70
N THR A 36 -1.69 5.19 -12.00
CA THR A 36 -2.47 5.58 -13.18
C THR A 36 -3.06 6.97 -13.04
N ASP A 37 -3.31 7.67 -14.16
CA ASP A 37 -3.91 9.00 -14.16
C ASP A 37 -5.25 9.04 -13.42
N ARG A 38 -6.05 7.97 -13.54
CA ARG A 38 -7.34 7.85 -12.85
C ARG A 38 -7.15 7.87 -11.34
N THR A 39 -6.25 7.04 -10.83
CA THR A 39 -5.94 6.93 -9.40
C THR A 39 -5.32 8.22 -8.87
N TRP A 40 -4.36 8.80 -9.63
CA TRP A 40 -3.73 10.07 -9.27
C TRP A 40 -4.74 11.21 -9.16
N GLN A 41 -5.64 11.36 -10.14
CA GLN A 41 -6.65 12.42 -10.13
C GLN A 41 -7.66 12.25 -8.98
N ALA A 42 -8.07 11.02 -8.69
CA ALA A 42 -8.97 10.73 -7.57
C ALA A 42 -8.34 11.06 -6.20
N LEU A 43 -7.04 10.82 -6.03
CA LEU A 43 -6.33 11.19 -4.81
C LEU A 43 -6.03 12.69 -4.74
N ALA A 44 -5.71 13.33 -5.87
CA ALA A 44 -5.40 14.76 -5.93
C ALA A 44 -6.59 15.68 -5.59
N SER A 45 -7.83 15.16 -5.60
CA SER A 45 -8.99 15.91 -5.08
C SER A 45 -9.05 15.98 -3.55
N HIS A 46 -8.23 15.19 -2.84
CA HIS A 46 -8.22 15.09 -1.39
C HIS A 46 -6.87 15.39 -0.75
N TYR A 47 -5.77 15.16 -1.47
CA TYR A 47 -4.40 15.29 -0.97
C TYR A 47 -3.62 16.36 -1.73
N SER A 48 -2.71 17.03 -1.04
CA SER A 48 -1.74 17.92 -1.66
C SER A 48 -0.72 17.14 -2.48
N GLN A 49 -0.05 17.83 -3.41
CA GLN A 49 1.03 17.23 -4.19
C GLN A 49 2.13 16.62 -3.30
N GLN A 50 2.48 17.28 -2.19
CA GLN A 50 3.47 16.75 -1.23
C GLN A 50 2.98 15.45 -0.59
N GLN A 51 1.71 15.37 -0.17
CA GLN A 51 1.14 14.14 0.39
C GLN A 51 1.09 13.00 -0.64
N LEU A 52 0.82 13.30 -1.90
CA LEU A 52 0.88 12.30 -2.97
C LEU A 52 2.32 11.82 -3.22
N MET A 53 3.32 12.70 -3.12
CA MET A 53 4.72 12.29 -3.17
C MET A 53 5.08 11.41 -1.98
N ASP A 54 4.62 11.75 -0.77
CA ASP A 54 4.83 10.95 0.45
C ASP A 54 4.24 9.55 0.31
N LEU A 55 3.07 9.41 -0.31
CA LEU A 55 2.46 8.11 -0.63
C LEU A 55 3.39 7.26 -1.50
N VAL A 56 3.92 7.81 -2.59
CA VAL A 56 4.83 7.09 -3.50
C VAL A 56 6.09 6.65 -2.76
N PHE A 57 6.71 7.55 -1.99
CA PHE A 57 7.92 7.22 -1.23
C PHE A 57 7.65 6.17 -0.15
N THR A 58 6.52 6.25 0.54
CA THR A 58 6.14 5.28 1.58
C THR A 58 6.04 3.88 0.99
N VAL A 59 5.29 3.70 -0.11
CA VAL A 59 5.13 2.40 -0.76
C VAL A 59 6.48 1.88 -1.28
N GLY A 60 7.27 2.73 -1.94
CA GLY A 60 8.58 2.36 -2.45
C GLY A 60 9.57 1.92 -1.35
N GLN A 61 9.55 2.58 -0.20
CA GLN A 61 10.39 2.20 0.95
C GLN A 61 10.02 0.81 1.47
N TYR A 62 8.73 0.51 1.65
CA TYR A 62 8.31 -0.83 2.07
C TYR A 62 8.67 -1.89 1.03
N GLN A 63 8.54 -1.60 -0.26
CA GLN A 63 8.94 -2.53 -1.32
C GLN A 63 10.44 -2.80 -1.31
N LEU A 64 11.27 -1.77 -1.10
CA LEU A 64 12.72 -1.91 -0.93
C LEU A 64 13.06 -2.78 0.29
N VAL A 65 12.42 -2.53 1.44
CA VAL A 65 12.63 -3.30 2.67
C VAL A 65 12.21 -4.75 2.47
N SER A 66 11.03 -5.02 1.90
CA SER A 66 10.57 -6.38 1.61
C SER A 66 11.53 -7.12 0.68
N MET A 67 12.03 -6.47 -0.37
CA MET A 67 13.02 -7.06 -1.26
C MET A 67 14.30 -7.44 -0.49
N ALA A 68 14.82 -6.55 0.35
CA ALA A 68 16.02 -6.80 1.14
C ALA A 68 15.83 -7.96 2.14
N LEU A 69 14.74 -7.95 2.91
CA LEU A 69 14.43 -9.01 3.89
C LEU A 69 14.31 -10.38 3.23
N ASN A 70 13.58 -10.45 2.10
CA ASN A 70 13.41 -11.69 1.34
C ASN A 70 14.74 -12.18 0.76
N THR A 71 15.56 -11.27 0.22
CA THR A 71 16.85 -11.62 -0.40
C THR A 71 17.87 -12.08 0.63
N PHE A 72 17.88 -11.48 1.82
CA PHE A 72 18.81 -11.83 2.89
C PHE A 72 18.31 -13.00 3.76
N GLY A 73 17.10 -13.51 3.52
CA GLY A 73 16.53 -14.63 4.27
C GLY A 73 16.26 -14.30 5.74
N VAL A 74 15.89 -13.05 6.03
CA VAL A 74 15.57 -12.62 7.41
C VAL A 74 14.32 -13.35 7.89
N GLN A 75 14.41 -14.00 9.05
CA GLN A 75 13.31 -14.76 9.64
C GLN A 75 12.42 -13.85 10.48
N LEU A 76 11.14 -14.22 10.61
CA LEU A 76 10.22 -13.58 11.56
C LEU A 76 10.72 -13.77 13.00
N ASP A 77 10.48 -12.78 13.85
CA ASP A 77 10.75 -12.90 15.27
C ASP A 77 9.91 -14.04 15.88
N PRO A 78 10.46 -14.86 16.80
CA PRO A 78 9.76 -16.01 17.38
C PRO A 78 8.42 -15.69 18.06
N ASP A 79 8.28 -14.45 18.54
CA ASP A 79 7.11 -13.99 19.28
C ASP A 79 6.01 -13.40 18.38
N LEU A 80 6.23 -13.31 17.06
CA LEU A 80 5.23 -12.83 16.13
C LEU A 80 4.16 -13.91 15.86
N PRO A 81 2.86 -13.56 15.95
CA PRO A 81 1.81 -14.48 15.56
C PRO A 81 1.94 -14.80 14.06
N VAL A 82 1.91 -16.08 13.71
CA VAL A 82 1.84 -16.52 12.31
C VAL A 82 0.51 -16.03 11.75
N MET A 83 0.54 -14.98 10.93
CA MET A 83 -0.65 -14.48 10.24
C MET A 83 -1.11 -15.57 9.25
N LYS A 84 -2.28 -16.15 9.51
CA LYS A 84 -2.99 -17.07 8.61
C LYS A 84 -3.91 -16.31 7.66
#